data_AF-A0A5K1E808-F1
#
_entry.id   AF-A0A5K1E808-F1
#
_cell.length_a   1.000
_cell.length_b   1.000
_cell.length_c   1.000
_cell.angle_alpha   90.00
_cell.angle_beta   90.00
_cell.angle_gamma   90.00
#
_symmetry.space_group_name_H-M   'P 1'
#
loop_
_entity.id
_entity.type
_entity.pdbx_description
1 polymer ?
#
loop_
_entity_poly.entity_id
_entity_poly.type
_entity_poly.pdbx_seq_one_letter_code
_entity_poly.pdbx_strand_id
1 'polypeptide(L)'
;MYGRKKRVLRTYQIKRSIYSLQQGDLSVASFYAALKTKWEELDYHVNDDWNCGSDHALYWEKEWMDRTFIFLGGLRDEFESIRSQILSCDEIPGIEEVYARVESEEQRRQ
;
A
#
# COMPACT_ATOMS: atom_id res chain seq x y z
N MET A 1 -20.60 -20.69 10.63
CA MET A 1 -21.13 -19.38 10.15
C MET A 1 -20.60 -18.16 10.93
N TYR A 2 -20.35 -18.24 12.25
CA TYR A 2 -19.84 -17.12 13.06
C TYR A 2 -18.40 -16.64 12.68
N GLY A 3 -17.51 -17.56 12.32
CA GLY A 3 -16.12 -17.23 11.93
C GLY A 3 -16.01 -16.38 10.65
N ARG A 4 -16.85 -16.64 9.64
CA ARG A 4 -16.84 -15.89 8.37
C ARG A 4 -17.27 -14.43 8.57
N LYS A 5 -18.31 -14.17 9.36
CA LYS A 5 -18.75 -12.79 9.68
C LYS A 5 -17.67 -12.00 10.44
N LYS A 6 -16.98 -12.65 11.39
CA LYS A 6 -15.89 -12.01 12.15
C LYS A 6 -14.69 -11.67 11.25
N ARG A 7 -14.34 -12.56 10.31
CA ARG A 7 -13.28 -12.32 9.31
C ARG A 7 -13.62 -11.14 8.40
N VAL A 8 -14.83 -11.12 7.82
CA VAL A 8 -15.28 -10.02 6.94
C VAL A 8 -15.25 -8.68 7.66
N LEU A 9 -15.72 -8.63 8.92
CA LEU A 9 -15.66 -7.41 9.72
C LEU A 9 -14.21 -6.96 9.96
N ARG A 10 -13.29 -7.89 10.25
CA ARG A 10 -11.88 -7.57 10.46
C ARG A 10 -11.21 -7.06 9.18
N THR A 11 -11.44 -7.72 8.05
CA THR A 11 -10.96 -7.26 6.73
C THR A 11 -11.45 -5.85 6.42
N TYR A 12 -12.73 -5.56 6.68
CA TYR A 12 -13.28 -4.21 6.50
C TYR A 12 -12.56 -3.17 7.38
N GLN A 13 -12.34 -3.48 8.66
CA GLN A 13 -11.64 -2.58 9.58
C GLN A 13 -10.20 -2.29 9.13
N ILE A 14 -9.48 -3.31 8.66
CA ILE A 14 -8.10 -3.17 8.17
C ILE A 14 -8.10 -2.33 6.90
N LYS A 15 -8.93 -2.66 5.91
CA LYS A 15 -9.05 -1.88 4.66
C LYS A 15 -9.39 -0.42 4.95
N ARG A 16 -10.36 -0.16 5.82
CA ARG A 16 -10.71 1.21 6.24
C ARG A 16 -9.51 1.94 6.84
N SER A 17 -8.74 1.27 7.71
CA SER A 17 -7.54 1.84 8.32
C SER A 17 -6.47 2.16 7.29
N ILE A 18 -6.26 1.30 6.29
CA ILE A 18 -5.31 1.51 5.19
C ILE A 18 -5.69 2.76 4.40
N TYR A 19 -6.95 2.85 3.95
CA TYR A 19 -7.41 3.98 3.12
C TYR A 19 -7.47 5.31 3.88
N SER A 20 -7.57 5.29 5.21
CA SER A 20 -7.51 6.50 6.03
C SER A 20 -6.09 6.91 6.43
N LEU A 21 -5.09 6.05 6.20
CA LEU A 21 -3.73 6.34 6.60
C LEU A 21 -3.16 7.44 5.69
N GLN A 22 -2.54 8.43 6.31
CA GLN A 22 -1.87 9.55 5.65
C GLN A 22 -0.53 9.75 6.34
N GLN A 23 0.47 10.26 5.62
CA GLN A 23 1.79 10.53 6.17
C GLN A 23 1.70 11.47 7.38
N GLY A 24 0.95 12.58 7.25
CA GLY A 24 0.82 13.57 8.31
C GLY A 24 2.18 14.08 8.77
N ASP A 25 2.45 14.00 10.08
CA ASP A 25 3.73 14.42 10.68
C ASP A 25 4.79 13.30 10.72
N LEU A 26 4.49 12.12 10.18
CA LEU A 26 5.43 11.00 10.13
C LEU A 26 6.49 11.21 9.05
N SER A 27 7.68 10.66 9.28
CA SER A 27 8.64 10.45 8.18
C SER A 27 8.10 9.48 7.15
N VAL A 28 8.60 9.55 5.92
CA VAL A 28 8.24 8.61 4.84
C VAL A 28 8.46 7.16 5.28
N ALA A 29 9.59 6.87 5.94
CA ALA A 29 9.90 5.56 6.49
C ALA A 29 8.85 5.07 7.51
N SER A 30 8.45 5.93 8.44
CA SER A 30 7.45 5.58 9.48
C SER A 30 6.06 5.36 8.88
N PHE A 31 5.67 6.21 7.93
CA PHE A 31 4.42 6.08 7.21
C PHE A 31 4.36 4.77 6.40
N TYR A 32 5.43 4.46 5.66
CA TYR A 32 5.52 3.23 4.87
C TYR A 32 5.51 1.97 5.74
N ALA A 33 6.22 1.99 6.87
CA ALA A 33 6.19 0.88 7.84
C ALA A 33 4.78 0.63 8.38
N ALA A 34 4.02 1.69 8.70
CA ALA A 34 2.64 1.58 9.15
C ALA A 34 1.72 0.97 8.09
N LEU A 35 1.91 1.32 6.80
CA LEU A 35 1.21 0.68 5.69
C LEU A 35 1.58 -0.80 5.56
N LYS A 36 2.88 -1.15 5.58
CA LYS A 36 3.33 -2.56 5.50
C LYS A 36 2.68 -3.42 6.58
N THR A 37 2.71 -2.97 7.83
CA THR A 37 2.08 -3.71 8.94
C THR A 37 0.58 -3.95 8.69
N LYS A 38 -0.14 -2.97 8.13
CA LYS A 38 -1.56 -3.13 7.81
C LYS A 38 -1.80 -4.06 6.63
N TRP A 39 -0.95 -4.04 5.62
CA TRP A 39 -1.02 -4.97 4.50
C TRP A 39 -0.72 -6.40 4.92
N GLU A 40 0.31 -6.63 5.73
CA GLU A 40 0.62 -7.94 6.31
C GLU A 40 -0.56 -8.48 7.12
N GLU A 41 -1.21 -7.62 7.92
CA GLU A 41 -2.43 -7.95 8.65
C GLU A 41 -3.58 -8.34 7.70
N LEU A 42 -3.75 -7.60 6.60
CA LEU A 42 -4.76 -7.89 5.58
C LEU A 42 -4.50 -9.23 4.89
N ASP A 43 -3.25 -9.48 4.51
CA ASP A 43 -2.80 -10.67 3.78
C ASP A 43 -3.03 -11.94 4.58
N TYR A 44 -2.81 -11.87 5.90
CA TYR A 44 -3.15 -12.95 6.82
C TYR A 44 -4.65 -13.32 6.79
N HIS A 45 -5.53 -12.36 6.53
CA HIS A 45 -6.97 -12.59 6.52
C HIS A 45 -7.55 -12.98 5.15
N VAL A 46 -6.88 -12.63 4.05
CA VAL A 46 -7.36 -12.86 2.67
C VAL A 46 -6.88 -14.19 2.08
N ASN A 47 -5.76 -14.75 2.54
CA ASN A 47 -5.10 -15.89 1.89
C ASN A 47 -5.76 -17.27 2.03
N ASP A 48 -6.91 -17.42 2.70
CA ASP A 48 -7.41 -18.74 3.08
C ASP A 48 -8.24 -19.49 2.01
N ASP A 49 -8.64 -18.86 0.89
CA ASP A 49 -9.65 -19.43 -0.04
C ASP A 49 -9.27 -19.35 -1.55
N TRP A 50 -8.00 -19.52 -1.93
CA TRP A 50 -7.60 -19.52 -3.36
C TRP A 50 -7.81 -20.89 -4.03
N ASN A 51 -8.74 -20.97 -4.99
CA ASN A 51 -9.01 -22.21 -5.75
C ASN A 51 -8.17 -22.39 -7.03
N CYS A 52 -7.40 -21.37 -7.47
CA CYS A 52 -6.62 -21.42 -8.70
C CYS A 52 -5.37 -20.52 -8.66
N GLY A 53 -4.23 -21.00 -9.16
CA GLY A 53 -2.95 -20.29 -9.13
C GLY A 53 -2.81 -19.14 -10.13
N SER A 54 -3.52 -19.17 -11.26
CA SER A 54 -3.51 -18.05 -12.24
C SER A 54 -4.29 -16.84 -11.74
N ASP A 55 -5.41 -17.06 -11.05
CA ASP A 55 -6.21 -16.00 -10.42
C ASP A 55 -5.43 -15.32 -9.29
N HIS A 56 -4.59 -16.08 -8.60
CA HIS A 56 -3.70 -15.59 -7.54
C HIS A 56 -2.64 -14.62 -8.07
N ALA A 57 -2.01 -14.90 -9.23
CA ALA A 57 -0.99 -14.02 -9.81
C ALA A 57 -1.59 -12.67 -10.27
N LEU A 58 -2.72 -12.71 -11.00
CA LEU A 58 -3.42 -11.50 -11.44
C LEU A 58 -3.98 -10.68 -10.28
N TYR A 59 -4.42 -11.34 -9.21
CA TYR A 59 -4.85 -10.66 -7.99
C TYR A 59 -3.69 -9.89 -7.37
N TRP A 60 -2.54 -10.55 -7.18
CA TRP A 60 -1.38 -9.91 -6.58
C TRP A 60 -0.81 -8.78 -7.42
N GLU A 61 -0.79 -8.91 -8.74
CA GLU A 61 -0.39 -7.81 -9.63
C GLU A 61 -1.23 -6.54 -9.37
N LYS A 62 -2.56 -6.69 -9.29
CA LYS A 62 -3.47 -5.58 -8.99
C LYS A 62 -3.28 -5.04 -7.57
N GLU A 63 -3.16 -5.93 -6.58
CA GLU A 63 -2.97 -5.51 -5.20
C GLU A 63 -1.65 -4.77 -5.01
N TRP A 64 -0.56 -5.20 -5.64
CA TRP A 64 0.73 -4.48 -5.55
C TRP A 64 0.64 -3.08 -6.15
N MET A 65 -0.05 -2.93 -7.27
CA MET A 65 -0.32 -1.62 -7.87
C MET A 65 -1.19 -0.75 -6.96
N ASP A 66 -2.25 -1.30 -6.38
CA ASP A 66 -3.12 -0.59 -5.44
C ASP A 66 -2.35 -0.12 -4.20
N ARG A 67 -1.43 -0.94 -3.68
CA ARG A 67 -0.54 -0.56 -2.57
C ARG A 67 0.35 0.61 -2.94
N THR A 68 0.91 0.61 -4.15
CA THR A 68 1.69 1.75 -4.67
C THR A 68 0.85 3.02 -4.69
N PHE A 69 -0.39 2.96 -5.18
CA PHE A 69 -1.28 4.13 -5.21
C PHE A 69 -1.70 4.61 -3.84
N ILE A 70 -2.00 3.70 -2.92
CA ILE A 70 -2.33 4.05 -1.53
C ILE A 70 -1.14 4.75 -0.86
N PHE A 71 0.08 4.24 -1.06
CA PHE A 71 1.28 4.90 -0.56
C PHE A 71 1.42 6.31 -1.14
N LEU A 72 1.42 6.43 -2.48
CA LEU A 72 1.58 7.72 -3.17
C LEU A 72 0.49 8.73 -2.77
N GLY A 73 -0.76 8.28 -2.67
CA GLY A 73 -1.92 9.11 -2.33
C GLY A 73 -1.98 9.52 -0.86
N GLY A 74 -1.26 8.83 0.03
CA GLY A 74 -1.13 9.22 1.43
C GLY A 74 0.08 10.11 1.75
N LEU A 75 0.98 10.33 0.78
CA LEU A 75 2.11 11.24 0.95
C LEU A 75 1.65 12.70 1.05
N ARG A 76 2.43 13.52 1.77
CA ARG A 76 2.23 14.98 1.81
C ARG A 76 2.37 15.63 0.43
N ASP A 77 1.73 16.78 0.27
CA ASP A 77 1.73 17.57 -0.97
C ASP A 77 3.14 18.01 -1.42
N GLU A 78 4.10 18.12 -0.51
CA GLU A 78 5.49 18.43 -0.84
C GLU A 78 6.15 17.40 -1.77
N PHE A 79 5.63 16.17 -1.80
CA PHE A 79 6.07 15.07 -2.67
C PHE A 79 5.34 15.03 -4.03
N GLU A 80 4.51 16.03 -4.35
CA GLU A 80 3.74 16.06 -5.61
C GLU A 80 4.64 15.93 -6.86
N SER A 81 5.81 16.57 -6.85
CA SER A 81 6.75 16.48 -7.98
C SER A 81 7.25 15.05 -8.22
N ILE A 82 7.63 14.33 -7.16
CA ILE A 82 8.13 12.95 -7.30
C ILE A 82 6.99 11.98 -7.60
N ARG A 83 5.79 12.23 -7.03
CA ARG A 83 4.55 11.51 -7.38
C ARG A 83 4.25 11.62 -8.86
N SER A 84 4.24 12.84 -9.42
CA SER A 84 4.02 13.10 -10.84
C SER A 84 5.06 12.41 -11.72
N GLN A 85 6.34 12.43 -11.35
CA GLN A 85 7.41 11.75 -12.09
C GLN A 85 7.20 10.23 -12.13
N ILE A 86 6.86 9.62 -10.98
CA ILE A 86 6.61 8.18 -10.89
C ILE A 86 5.39 7.77 -11.72
N LEU A 87 4.31 8.56 -11.68
CA LEU A 87 3.08 8.29 -12.43
C LEU A 87 3.22 8.56 -13.94
N SER A 88 4.29 9.24 -14.36
CA SER A 88 4.58 9.51 -15.78
C SER A 88 5.49 8.44 -16.42
N CYS A 89 5.93 7.43 -15.68
CA CYS A 89 6.68 6.31 -16.25
C CYS A 89 5.77 5.44 -17.14
N ASP A 90 6.34 4.86 -18.20
CA ASP A 90 5.62 3.96 -19.12
C ASP A 90 5.01 2.75 -18.39
N GLU A 91 5.72 2.26 -17.38
CA GLU A 91 5.26 1.26 -16.42
C GLU A 91 5.40 1.80 -15.00
N ILE A 92 4.38 1.57 -14.18
CA ILE A 92 4.39 2.02 -12.79
C ILE A 92 5.34 1.13 -11.99
N PRO A 93 6.38 1.69 -11.35
CA PRO A 93 7.33 0.88 -10.61
C PRO A 93 6.69 0.15 -9.43
N GLY A 94 7.33 -0.94 -9.02
CA GLY A 94 6.94 -1.68 -7.82
C GLY A 94 7.06 -0.81 -6.56
N ILE A 95 6.26 -1.14 -5.55
CA ILE A 95 6.16 -0.33 -4.34
C ILE A 95 7.49 -0.07 -3.62
N GLU A 96 8.40 -1.06 -3.60
CA GLU A 96 9.70 -0.90 -2.94
C GLU A 96 10.60 0.11 -3.68
N GLU A 97 10.51 0.15 -5.01
CA GLU A 97 11.24 1.15 -5.81
C GLU A 97 10.63 2.55 -5.61
N VAL A 98 9.31 2.63 -5.63
CA VAL A 98 8.58 3.88 -5.35
C VAL A 98 8.94 4.40 -3.96
N TYR A 99 8.96 3.55 -2.95
CA TYR A 99 9.40 3.88 -1.60
C TYR A 99 10.83 4.43 -1.59
N ALA A 100 11.79 3.73 -2.19
CA ALA A 100 13.19 4.14 -2.20
C ALA A 100 13.39 5.52 -2.86
N ARG A 101 12.67 5.79 -3.95
CA ARG A 101 12.68 7.10 -4.63
C ARG A 101 12.15 8.21 -3.71
N VAL A 102 11.01 7.99 -3.05
CA VAL A 102 10.38 8.98 -2.15
C VAL A 102 11.22 9.20 -0.89
N GLU A 103 11.77 8.14 -0.30
CA GLU A 103 12.66 8.24 0.85
C GLU A 103 13.92 9.03 0.52
N SER A 104 14.54 8.78 -0.65
CA SER A 104 15.70 9.54 -1.12
C SER A 104 15.37 11.03 -1.29
N GLU A 105 14.18 11.35 -1.79
CA GLU A 105 13.70 12.73 -1.94
C GLU A 105 13.44 13.41 -0.59
N GLU A 106 12.93 12.69 0.41
CA GLU A 106 12.80 13.20 1.78
C GLU A 106 14.18 13.56 2.37
N GLN A 107 15.15 12.66 2.24
CA GLN A 107 16.52 12.88 2.73
C GLN A 107 17.22 14.05 2.02
N ARG A 108 16.95 14.25 0.72
CA ARG A 108 17.51 15.38 -0.06
C ARG A 108 16.94 16.75 0.37
N ARG A 109 15.76 16.77 0.97
CA ARG A 109 15.05 17.99 1.41
C ARG A 109 15.36 18.41 2.83
N GLN A 110 15.89 17.49 3.64
CA GLN A 110 16.41 17.76 4.98
C GLN A 110 17.74 18.51 4.90
#